data_AF-A0A315TJL1-F1
#
_entry.id   AF-A0A315TJL1-F1
#
_cell.length_a   1.000
_cell.length_b   1.000
_cell.length_c   1.000
_cell.angle_alpha   90.00
_cell.angle_beta   90.00
_cell.angle_gamma   90.00
#
_symmetry.space_group_name_H-M   'P 1'
#
loop_
_entity.id
_entity.type
_entity.pdbx_description
1 polymer ?
#
loop_
_entity_poly.entity_id
_entity_poly.type
_entity_poly.pdbx_seq_one_letter_code
_entity_poly.pdbx_strand_id
1 'polypeptide(L)'
;MPNSLPRIVLAFVVTLGLVLLGGGPASAATASSPGPGIDVSWPQCGTTLPKQPAFAIVGVNHGLANNTNPCLASQLAWAKTAKAPATTAQPRVALYVNTANPGRQGSWWPTSNTYNGVKVTNPYGSCAAGTFKACSYMYGWAKASDDAKRRGVSNPQSYLWWLDVEAENTWQTDKAANVAALEGMTAYFKRIGARVGLYSTGYQWGQIAGTVKSTSPLAGLPSWLAGAGSAAKAKANCTLPGLTPGSRVSMTQYISGGLDYNYSCG
;
A
#
# COMPACT_ATOMS: atom_id res chain seq x y z
N MET A 1 31.73 -87.96 9.67
CA MET A 1 30.58 -88.78 9.20
C MET A 1 29.30 -87.98 9.45
N PRO A 2 28.31 -87.94 8.55
CA PRO A 2 28.37 -87.98 7.09
C PRO A 2 27.48 -86.89 6.40
N ASN A 3 27.73 -86.67 5.09
CA ASN A 3 26.75 -86.44 4.00
C ASN A 3 25.92 -85.12 3.98
N SER A 4 25.73 -84.36 2.88
CA SER A 4 25.76 -84.62 1.43
C SER A 4 25.84 -83.31 0.60
N LEU A 5 26.39 -83.41 -0.62
CA LEU A 5 26.31 -82.46 -1.75
C LEU A 5 24.86 -82.20 -2.25
N PRO A 6 24.59 -81.46 -3.36
CA PRO A 6 24.99 -80.10 -3.79
C PRO A 6 23.75 -79.29 -4.26
N ARG A 7 23.79 -77.95 -4.39
CA ARG A 7 22.72 -77.20 -5.11
C ARG A 7 23.23 -76.04 -5.95
N ILE A 8 23.37 -76.33 -7.26
CA ILE A 8 22.80 -75.63 -8.42
C ILE A 8 22.94 -74.10 -8.40
N VAL A 9 23.85 -73.61 -9.25
CA VAL A 9 23.93 -72.25 -9.76
C VAL A 9 22.80 -72.02 -10.77
N LEU A 10 21.95 -71.01 -10.55
CA LEU A 10 21.01 -70.50 -11.54
C LEU A 10 21.31 -69.02 -11.76
N ALA A 11 21.97 -68.71 -12.87
CA ALA A 11 22.24 -67.35 -13.32
C ALA A 11 20.98 -66.77 -13.98
N PHE A 12 20.36 -65.77 -13.35
CA PHE A 12 19.37 -64.92 -13.99
C PHE A 12 20.08 -63.73 -14.64
N VAL A 13 20.18 -63.75 -15.97
CA VAL A 13 20.55 -62.59 -16.77
C VAL A 13 19.33 -61.67 -16.82
N VAL A 14 19.39 -60.56 -16.07
CA VAL A 14 18.43 -59.45 -16.19
C VAL A 14 19.03 -58.44 -17.15
N THR A 15 18.54 -58.43 -18.39
CA THR A 15 18.80 -57.37 -19.37
C THR A 15 18.13 -56.08 -18.92
N LEU A 16 18.91 -55.13 -18.41
CA LEU A 16 18.47 -53.77 -18.09
C LEU A 16 18.40 -52.95 -19.40
N GLY A 17 17.20 -52.75 -19.94
CA GLY A 17 16.98 -51.86 -21.07
C GLY A 17 17.16 -50.40 -20.64
N LEU A 18 18.21 -49.74 -21.13
CA LEU A 18 18.36 -48.29 -21.03
C LEU A 18 17.33 -47.62 -21.96
N VAL A 19 16.21 -47.16 -21.40
CA VAL A 19 15.33 -46.20 -22.07
C VAL A 19 15.97 -44.82 -21.94
N LEU A 20 16.66 -44.37 -22.99
CA LEU A 20 17.11 -42.99 -23.14
C LEU A 20 15.89 -42.09 -23.39
N LEU A 21 15.25 -41.64 -22.30
CA LEU A 21 14.31 -40.52 -22.35
C LEU A 21 15.11 -39.25 -22.61
N GLY A 22 15.12 -38.80 -23.86
CA GLY A 22 15.62 -37.48 -24.25
C GLY A 22 14.77 -36.37 -23.62
N GLY A 23 15.11 -36.00 -22.38
CA GLY A 23 14.59 -34.80 -21.73
C GLY A 23 15.32 -33.58 -22.28
N GLY A 24 14.74 -32.92 -23.29
CA GLY A 24 15.17 -31.58 -23.66
C GLY A 24 14.96 -30.61 -22.48
N PRO A 25 15.79 -29.55 -22.35
CA PRO A 25 15.59 -28.57 -21.29
C PRO A 25 14.21 -27.93 -21.44
N ALA A 26 13.37 -28.07 -20.42
CA ALA A 26 12.12 -27.34 -20.33
C ALA A 26 12.46 -25.85 -20.17
N SER A 27 12.39 -25.09 -21.26
CA SER A 27 12.41 -23.63 -21.21
C SER A 27 11.16 -23.17 -20.44
N ALA A 28 11.33 -22.90 -19.15
CA ALA A 28 10.34 -22.14 -18.40
C ALA A 28 10.16 -20.81 -19.13
N ALA A 29 8.99 -20.61 -19.75
CA ALA A 29 8.64 -19.32 -20.32
C ALA A 29 8.82 -18.29 -19.20
N THR A 30 9.75 -17.34 -19.39
CA THR A 30 9.86 -16.19 -18.50
C THR A 30 8.49 -15.52 -18.51
N ALA A 31 7.73 -15.66 -17.42
CA ALA A 31 6.45 -14.99 -17.28
C ALA A 31 6.69 -13.51 -17.59
N SER A 32 6.04 -13.00 -18.65
CA SER A 32 6.14 -11.59 -18.98
C SER A 32 5.73 -10.80 -17.74
N SER A 33 6.55 -9.81 -17.38
CA SER A 33 6.21 -8.93 -16.26
C SER A 33 4.77 -8.42 -16.50
N PRO A 34 3.87 -8.48 -15.50
CA PRO A 34 2.47 -8.04 -15.61
C PRO A 34 2.30 -6.62 -16.18
N GLY A 35 3.39 -5.85 -16.17
CA GLY A 35 3.42 -4.42 -16.40
C GLY A 35 3.35 -3.68 -15.07
N PRO A 36 3.66 -2.38 -15.07
CA PRO A 36 3.49 -1.56 -13.87
C PRO A 36 2.01 -1.29 -13.62
N GLY A 37 1.69 -0.99 -12.35
CA GLY A 37 0.51 -0.22 -12.04
C GLY A 37 0.74 1.26 -12.30
N ILE A 38 -0.35 2.05 -12.26
CA ILE A 38 -0.30 3.49 -12.45
C ILE A 38 -1.12 4.14 -11.34
N ASP A 39 -0.57 5.18 -10.73
CA ASP A 39 -1.32 6.06 -9.85
C ASP A 39 -1.61 7.41 -10.53
N VAL A 40 -2.80 7.94 -10.29
CA VAL A 40 -3.25 9.22 -10.88
C VAL A 40 -4.07 10.00 -9.87
N SER A 41 -4.10 11.32 -10.04
CA SER A 41 -4.95 12.21 -9.27
C SER A 41 -5.25 13.48 -10.07
N TRP A 42 -5.63 14.55 -9.39
CA TRP A 42 -5.99 15.83 -9.98
C TRP A 42 -4.99 16.39 -11.03
N PRO A 43 -3.66 16.15 -10.98
CA PRO A 43 -2.76 16.67 -12.01
C PRO A 43 -3.03 16.07 -13.40
N GLN A 44 -3.65 14.88 -13.47
CA GLN A 44 -3.99 14.22 -14.72
C GLN A 44 -5.45 14.49 -15.17
N CYS A 45 -6.18 15.42 -14.54
CA CYS A 45 -7.53 15.78 -15.01
C CYS A 45 -7.50 16.25 -16.47
N GLY A 46 -8.48 15.80 -17.27
CA GLY A 46 -8.60 16.18 -18.68
C GLY A 46 -7.62 15.49 -19.63
N THR A 47 -6.75 14.61 -19.14
CA THR A 47 -5.79 13.86 -19.96
C THR A 47 -6.32 12.48 -20.37
N THR A 48 -5.76 11.93 -21.46
CA THR A 48 -6.03 10.54 -21.84
C THR A 48 -5.08 9.62 -21.09
N LEU A 49 -5.62 8.79 -20.19
CA LEU A 49 -4.84 7.87 -19.38
C LEU A 49 -4.58 6.53 -20.11
N PRO A 50 -3.43 5.88 -19.87
CA PRO A 50 -3.14 4.56 -20.42
C PRO A 50 -4.19 3.53 -20.03
N LYS A 51 -4.63 2.69 -20.98
CA LYS A 51 -5.61 1.63 -20.71
C LYS A 51 -4.91 0.38 -20.18
N GLN A 52 -5.63 -0.41 -19.38
CA GLN A 52 -5.19 -1.71 -18.87
C GLN A 52 -3.84 -1.70 -18.11
N PRO A 53 -3.63 -0.79 -17.13
CA PRO A 53 -2.52 -0.94 -16.21
C PRO A 53 -2.65 -2.26 -15.43
N ALA A 54 -1.54 -2.78 -14.88
CA ALA A 54 -1.58 -4.02 -14.09
C ALA A 54 -2.47 -3.90 -12.84
N PHE A 55 -2.48 -2.70 -12.25
CA PHE A 55 -3.39 -2.23 -11.22
C PHE A 55 -3.44 -0.68 -11.27
N ALA A 56 -4.50 -0.09 -10.73
CA ALA A 56 -4.70 1.36 -10.73
C ALA A 56 -4.86 1.89 -9.29
N ILE A 57 -4.31 3.08 -9.04
CA ILE A 57 -4.46 3.78 -7.77
C ILE A 57 -4.98 5.18 -8.06
N VAL A 58 -6.01 5.62 -7.34
CA VAL A 58 -6.63 6.92 -7.58
C VAL A 58 -6.57 7.79 -6.33
N GLY A 59 -6.04 9.00 -6.49
CA GLY A 59 -6.01 10.02 -5.46
C GLY A 59 -7.39 10.61 -5.23
N VAL A 60 -7.88 10.55 -3.99
CA VAL A 60 -9.22 11.03 -3.61
C VAL A 60 -9.24 12.55 -3.39
N ASN A 61 -8.09 13.11 -3.03
CA ASN A 61 -7.91 14.52 -2.70
C ASN A 61 -7.32 15.32 -3.86
N HIS A 62 -7.54 16.63 -3.86
CA HIS A 62 -6.94 17.61 -4.77
C HIS A 62 -5.66 18.21 -4.15
N GLY A 63 -4.75 17.36 -3.67
CA GLY A 63 -3.47 17.78 -3.08
C GLY A 63 -3.55 18.28 -1.63
N LEU A 64 -4.74 18.34 -1.01
CA LEU A 64 -4.91 18.65 0.40
C LEU A 64 -5.86 17.66 1.08
N ALA A 65 -5.59 17.33 2.34
CA ALA A 65 -6.43 16.39 3.11
C ALA A 65 -7.92 16.81 3.22
N ASN A 66 -8.24 18.07 2.98
CA ASN A 66 -9.59 18.63 3.14
C ASN A 66 -10.34 18.92 1.82
N ASN A 67 -9.77 18.66 0.64
CA ASN A 67 -10.41 18.94 -0.65
C ASN A 67 -10.66 17.68 -1.49
N THR A 68 -11.55 17.77 -2.48
CA THR A 68 -11.93 16.65 -3.35
C THR A 68 -11.24 16.75 -4.70
N ASN A 69 -10.67 15.65 -5.20
CA ASN A 69 -10.20 15.56 -6.59
C ASN A 69 -11.38 15.78 -7.57
N PRO A 70 -11.36 16.83 -8.40
CA PRO A 70 -12.47 17.16 -9.28
C PRO A 70 -12.70 16.13 -10.40
N CYS A 71 -11.70 15.31 -10.73
CA CYS A 71 -11.83 14.22 -11.70
C CYS A 71 -11.89 12.83 -11.05
N LEU A 72 -12.18 12.74 -9.74
CA LEU A 72 -12.23 11.45 -9.03
C LEU A 72 -13.18 10.44 -9.70
N ALA A 73 -14.39 10.87 -10.09
CA ALA A 73 -15.37 9.98 -10.71
C ALA A 73 -14.87 9.38 -12.04
N SER A 74 -14.27 10.19 -12.92
CA SER A 74 -13.74 9.73 -14.20
C SER A 74 -12.50 8.87 -14.01
N GLN A 75 -11.65 9.18 -13.03
CA GLN A 75 -10.47 8.37 -12.70
C GLN A 75 -10.84 7.03 -12.07
N LEU A 76 -11.87 6.96 -11.22
CA LEU A 76 -12.41 5.70 -10.73
C LEU A 76 -13.01 4.85 -11.85
N ALA A 77 -13.64 5.47 -12.85
CA ALA A 77 -14.11 4.76 -14.04
C ALA A 77 -12.94 4.22 -14.87
N TRP A 78 -11.89 5.02 -15.07
CA TRP A 78 -10.65 4.59 -15.72
C TRP A 78 -9.98 3.43 -14.97
N ALA A 79 -9.92 3.49 -13.64
CA ALA A 79 -9.27 2.46 -12.83
C ALA A 79 -9.89 1.06 -13.02
N LYS A 80 -11.19 0.98 -13.34
CA LYS A 80 -11.88 -0.28 -13.67
C LYS A 80 -11.33 -0.95 -14.94
N THR A 81 -10.61 -0.21 -15.79
CA THR A 81 -9.94 -0.76 -16.99
C THR A 81 -8.67 -1.53 -16.67
N ALA A 82 -8.14 -1.46 -15.45
CA ALA A 82 -7.00 -2.26 -15.00
C ALA A 82 -7.21 -3.76 -15.29
N LYS A 83 -6.13 -4.49 -15.58
CA LYS A 83 -6.19 -5.89 -16.04
C LYS A 83 -7.03 -6.77 -15.12
N ALA A 84 -7.81 -7.68 -15.73
CA ALA A 84 -8.66 -8.66 -15.06
C ALA A 84 -8.39 -10.06 -15.64
N PRO A 85 -8.15 -11.11 -14.80
CA PRO A 85 -8.03 -11.07 -13.34
C PRO A 85 -6.81 -10.26 -12.87
N ALA A 86 -6.66 -10.08 -11.55
CA ALA A 86 -5.48 -9.41 -11.00
C ALA A 86 -4.20 -10.13 -11.43
N THR A 87 -3.21 -9.37 -11.89
CA THR A 87 -1.96 -9.91 -12.44
C THR A 87 -0.76 -9.73 -11.51
N THR A 88 -0.99 -9.13 -10.33
CA THR A 88 0.01 -8.87 -9.29
C THR A 88 -0.60 -9.10 -7.91
N ALA A 89 0.21 -9.03 -6.85
CA ALA A 89 -0.27 -9.04 -5.47
C ALA A 89 -1.07 -7.78 -5.07
N GLN A 90 -1.02 -6.71 -5.86
CA GLN A 90 -1.83 -5.52 -5.59
C GLN A 90 -3.30 -5.74 -5.96
N PRO A 91 -4.25 -5.11 -5.22
CA PRO A 91 -5.63 -5.06 -5.67
C PRO A 91 -5.70 -4.36 -7.04
N ARG A 92 -6.65 -4.77 -7.89
CA ARG A 92 -6.85 -4.13 -9.21
C ARG A 92 -7.07 -2.62 -9.11
N VAL A 93 -7.77 -2.17 -8.05
CA VAL A 93 -8.00 -0.77 -7.73
C VAL A 93 -7.70 -0.53 -6.26
N ALA A 94 -6.87 0.48 -5.98
CA ALA A 94 -6.65 1.05 -4.65
C ALA A 94 -6.86 2.56 -4.69
N LEU A 95 -6.90 3.19 -3.52
CA LEU A 95 -7.06 4.63 -3.37
C LEU A 95 -5.92 5.19 -2.54
N TYR A 96 -5.59 6.45 -2.74
CA TYR A 96 -4.71 7.18 -1.83
C TYR A 96 -5.33 8.51 -1.42
N VAL A 97 -4.93 8.98 -0.24
CA VAL A 97 -5.39 10.25 0.33
C VAL A 97 -4.21 11.07 0.83
N ASN A 98 -4.16 12.35 0.45
CA ASN A 98 -3.23 13.30 1.04
C ASN A 98 -3.49 13.37 2.54
N THR A 99 -2.45 13.14 3.34
CA THR A 99 -2.54 13.25 4.80
C THR A 99 -1.96 14.56 5.28
N ALA A 100 -2.38 15.01 6.46
CA ALA A 100 -1.89 16.26 7.04
C ALA A 100 -2.07 16.27 8.56
N ASN A 101 -1.36 17.19 9.20
CA ASN A 101 -1.62 17.63 10.55
C ASN A 101 -1.34 19.14 10.66
N PRO A 102 -2.27 20.00 10.25
CA PRO A 102 -2.05 21.46 10.22
C PRO A 102 -2.21 22.12 11.60
N GLY A 103 -2.64 21.38 12.62
CA GLY A 103 -2.94 21.98 13.91
C GLY A 103 -4.04 23.05 13.77
N ARG A 104 -3.95 24.07 14.61
CA ARG A 104 -4.88 25.21 14.61
C ARG A 104 -4.70 26.18 13.42
N GLN A 105 -3.70 25.95 12.57
CA GLN A 105 -3.49 26.74 11.35
C GLN A 105 -4.36 26.24 10.19
N GLY A 106 -4.95 25.04 10.32
CA GLY A 106 -5.89 24.52 9.34
C GLY A 106 -7.25 25.21 9.41
N SER A 107 -8.06 25.03 8.37
CA SER A 107 -9.43 25.56 8.30
C SER A 107 -10.38 24.98 9.37
N TRP A 108 -9.99 23.88 10.02
CA TRP A 108 -10.74 23.23 11.08
C TRP A 108 -9.81 22.40 11.98
N TRP A 109 -10.09 22.41 13.29
CA TRP A 109 -9.39 21.62 14.30
C TRP A 109 -10.38 21.03 15.32
N PRO A 110 -10.26 19.75 15.72
CA PRO A 110 -11.20 19.14 16.66
C PRO A 110 -11.05 19.71 18.07
N THR A 111 -12.15 19.70 18.81
CA THR A 111 -12.24 20.15 20.21
C THR A 111 -12.80 19.07 21.15
N SER A 112 -13.12 17.89 20.61
CA SER A 112 -13.66 16.76 21.36
C SER A 112 -13.31 15.43 20.68
N ASN A 113 -13.55 14.33 21.37
CA ASN A 113 -13.48 12.98 20.80
C ASN A 113 -14.75 12.59 20.04
N THR A 114 -15.49 13.56 19.49
CA THR A 114 -16.70 13.30 18.71
C THR A 114 -16.57 13.92 17.32
N TYR A 115 -16.88 13.15 16.29
CA TYR A 115 -16.94 13.65 14.91
C TYR A 115 -18.11 13.03 14.16
N ASN A 116 -18.90 13.86 13.46
CA ASN A 116 -20.12 13.44 12.74
C ASN A 116 -21.04 12.53 13.59
N GLY A 117 -21.26 12.90 14.85
CA GLY A 117 -22.11 12.15 15.79
C GLY A 117 -21.49 10.88 16.38
N VAL A 118 -20.26 10.52 16.02
CA VAL A 118 -19.57 9.32 16.52
C VAL A 118 -18.59 9.71 17.63
N LYS A 119 -18.78 9.17 18.83
CA LYS A 119 -17.77 9.20 19.90
C LYS A 119 -16.66 8.20 19.61
N VAL A 120 -15.42 8.68 19.62
CA VAL A 120 -14.22 7.93 19.24
C VAL A 120 -13.43 7.58 20.49
N THR A 121 -13.00 6.32 20.58
CA THR A 121 -12.00 5.92 21.58
C THR A 121 -10.65 6.40 21.12
N ASN A 122 -10.05 7.30 21.89
CA ASN A 122 -8.80 7.96 21.55
C ASN A 122 -7.69 7.47 22.49
N PRO A 123 -6.65 6.80 21.98
CA PRO A 123 -5.57 6.25 22.82
C PRO A 123 -4.71 7.33 23.49
N TYR A 124 -4.88 8.60 23.10
CA TYR A 124 -4.20 9.75 23.67
C TYR A 124 -5.04 10.54 24.68
N GLY A 125 -6.20 10.01 25.07
CA GLY A 125 -7.12 10.66 25.99
C GLY A 125 -8.09 11.62 25.31
N SER A 126 -8.63 12.58 26.05
CA SER A 126 -9.63 13.52 25.54
C SER A 126 -8.99 14.61 24.67
N CYS A 127 -9.43 14.74 23.42
CA CYS A 127 -9.17 15.98 22.66
C CYS A 127 -9.93 17.13 23.32
N ALA A 128 -9.18 18.15 23.74
CA ALA A 128 -9.63 19.36 24.42
C ALA A 128 -8.54 20.43 24.28
N ALA A 129 -8.75 21.61 24.87
CA ALA A 129 -7.70 22.62 24.98
C ALA A 129 -6.47 22.03 25.71
N GLY A 130 -5.28 22.25 25.16
CA GLY A 130 -4.02 21.74 25.72
C GLY A 130 -3.65 20.30 25.33
N THR A 131 -4.56 19.47 24.80
CA THR A 131 -4.27 18.06 24.46
C THR A 131 -3.99 17.86 22.97
N PHE A 132 -2.89 18.45 22.49
CA PHE A 132 -2.60 18.56 21.07
C PHE A 132 -2.51 17.22 20.32
N LYS A 133 -1.87 16.21 20.93
CA LYS A 133 -1.74 14.87 20.34
C LYS A 133 -3.08 14.14 20.23
N ALA A 134 -3.93 14.24 21.26
CA ALA A 134 -5.29 13.70 21.23
C ALA A 134 -6.13 14.35 20.14
N CYS A 135 -6.01 15.66 19.96
CA CYS A 135 -6.68 16.37 18.88
C CYS A 135 -6.09 16.05 17.49
N SER A 136 -4.79 15.80 17.37
CA SER A 136 -4.19 15.34 16.11
C SER A 136 -4.77 13.98 15.67
N TYR A 137 -4.94 13.05 16.62
CA TYR A 137 -5.62 11.78 16.34
C TYR A 137 -7.06 11.98 15.86
N MET A 138 -7.82 12.85 16.52
CA MET A 138 -9.18 13.18 16.09
C MET A 138 -9.23 13.89 14.74
N TYR A 139 -8.22 14.69 14.41
CA TYR A 139 -8.11 15.34 13.10
C TYR A 139 -7.95 14.28 12.01
N GLY A 140 -7.01 13.35 12.19
CA GLY A 140 -6.83 12.24 11.25
C GLY A 140 -8.08 11.39 11.09
N TRP A 141 -8.72 11.00 12.21
CA TRP A 141 -10.00 10.28 12.17
C TRP A 141 -11.06 11.02 11.33
N ALA A 142 -11.18 12.33 11.55
CA ALA A 142 -12.13 13.16 10.84
C ALA A 142 -11.82 13.23 9.33
N LYS A 143 -10.55 13.36 8.94
CA LYS A 143 -10.15 13.42 7.53
C LYS A 143 -10.45 12.10 6.81
N ALA A 144 -10.04 10.96 7.38
CA ALA A 144 -10.38 9.66 6.81
C ALA A 144 -11.90 9.41 6.76
N SER A 145 -12.67 9.92 7.75
CA SER A 145 -14.13 9.90 7.69
C SER A 145 -14.70 10.71 6.54
N ASP A 146 -14.12 11.87 6.24
CA ASP A 146 -14.54 12.70 5.11
C ASP A 146 -14.18 12.04 3.79
N ASP A 147 -12.97 11.51 3.67
CA ASP A 147 -12.47 10.82 2.46
C ASP A 147 -13.41 9.67 2.08
N ALA A 148 -13.84 8.88 3.06
CA ALA A 148 -14.74 7.74 2.82
C ALA A 148 -16.20 8.13 2.55
N LYS A 149 -16.70 9.24 3.13
CA LYS A 149 -18.15 9.53 3.13
C LYS A 149 -18.58 10.71 2.27
N ARG A 150 -17.70 11.69 2.06
CA ARG A 150 -18.05 12.98 1.45
C ARG A 150 -17.52 13.17 0.04
N ARG A 151 -16.59 12.31 -0.40
CA ARG A 151 -15.85 12.47 -1.66
C ARG A 151 -16.43 11.69 -2.83
N GLY A 152 -17.52 10.94 -2.62
CA GLY A 152 -18.17 10.17 -3.68
C GLY A 152 -17.50 8.82 -3.97
N VAL A 153 -16.76 8.26 -3.01
CA VAL A 153 -16.21 6.90 -3.09
C VAL A 153 -17.28 5.88 -2.70
N SER A 154 -17.75 5.09 -3.65
CA SER A 154 -18.70 4.00 -3.39
C SER A 154 -18.00 2.79 -2.78
N ASN A 155 -18.60 2.19 -1.74
CA ASN A 155 -18.06 1.04 -1.00
C ASN A 155 -16.63 1.27 -0.47
N PRO A 156 -16.37 2.35 0.30
CA PRO A 156 -15.02 2.71 0.73
C PRO A 156 -14.29 1.58 1.49
N GLN A 157 -15.04 0.68 2.14
CA GLN A 157 -14.51 -0.48 2.85
C GLN A 157 -13.83 -1.53 1.97
N SER A 158 -14.13 -1.60 0.67
CA SER A 158 -13.56 -2.64 -0.20
C SER A 158 -12.15 -2.31 -0.70
N TYR A 159 -11.69 -1.07 -0.50
CA TYR A 159 -10.40 -0.61 -1.01
C TYR A 159 -9.27 -0.79 0.00
N LEU A 160 -8.05 -0.85 -0.56
CA LEU A 160 -6.84 -0.47 0.15
C LEU A 160 -6.67 1.05 0.02
N TRP A 161 -6.47 1.72 1.16
CA TRP A 161 -6.21 3.15 1.25
C TRP A 161 -4.75 3.38 1.62
N TRP A 162 -4.02 4.04 0.72
CA TRP A 162 -2.67 4.50 0.98
C TRP A 162 -2.72 5.88 1.63
N LEU A 163 -2.10 6.01 2.80
CA LEU A 163 -1.88 7.28 3.45
C LEU A 163 -0.66 7.93 2.83
N ASP A 164 -0.86 8.99 2.06
CA ASP A 164 0.20 9.74 1.40
C ASP A 164 0.84 10.72 2.41
N VAL A 165 2.07 10.40 2.82
CA VAL A 165 2.86 11.12 3.82
C VAL A 165 4.06 11.80 3.17
N GLU A 166 3.82 12.99 2.63
CA GLU A 166 4.83 13.81 1.95
C GLU A 166 4.99 15.21 2.55
N ALA A 167 6.16 15.81 2.30
CA ALA A 167 6.60 17.08 2.84
C ALA A 167 5.89 18.28 2.22
N GLU A 168 5.25 18.10 1.05
CA GLU A 168 4.38 19.11 0.45
C GLU A 168 3.04 19.26 1.21
N ASN A 169 2.64 18.24 1.97
CA ASN A 169 1.49 18.36 2.86
C ASN A 169 1.83 19.18 4.12
N THR A 170 0.81 19.68 4.81
CA THR A 170 0.99 20.48 6.02
C THR A 170 1.19 19.60 7.26
N TRP A 171 2.34 19.73 7.92
CA TRP A 171 2.71 18.94 9.10
C TRP A 171 3.14 19.81 10.29
N GLN A 172 2.99 19.26 11.50
CA GLN A 172 3.60 19.85 12.68
C GLN A 172 5.08 19.48 12.75
N THR A 173 5.85 20.28 13.49
CA THR A 173 7.23 19.92 13.87
C THR A 173 7.27 18.74 14.84
N ASP A 174 6.23 18.59 15.68
CA ASP A 174 6.06 17.43 16.55
C ASP A 174 5.65 16.19 15.75
N LYS A 175 6.65 15.35 15.46
CA LYS A 175 6.49 14.08 14.74
C LYS A 175 5.54 13.11 15.46
N ALA A 176 5.50 13.13 16.80
CA ALA A 176 4.60 12.26 17.54
C ALA A 176 3.14 12.67 17.34
N ALA A 177 2.85 13.97 17.22
CA ALA A 177 1.52 14.46 16.86
C ALA A 177 1.13 14.07 15.43
N ASN A 178 2.06 14.11 14.48
CA ASN A 178 1.82 13.65 13.10
C ASN A 178 1.51 12.15 13.06
N VAL A 179 2.27 11.32 13.80
CA VAL A 179 1.98 9.89 13.97
C VAL A 179 0.58 9.69 14.54
N ALA A 180 0.16 10.47 15.55
CA ALA A 180 -1.18 10.37 16.10
C ALA A 180 -2.27 10.65 15.05
N ALA A 181 -2.07 11.63 14.16
CA ALA A 181 -2.99 11.89 13.06
C ALA A 181 -3.10 10.70 12.09
N LEU A 182 -1.96 10.11 11.69
CA LEU A 182 -1.94 8.92 10.83
C LEU A 182 -2.60 7.70 11.50
N GLU A 183 -2.40 7.53 12.81
CA GLU A 183 -3.07 6.49 13.59
C GLU A 183 -4.60 6.71 13.64
N GLY A 184 -5.05 7.95 13.76
CA GLY A 184 -6.47 8.32 13.70
C GLY A 184 -7.11 7.99 12.35
N MET A 185 -6.42 8.31 11.24
CA MET A 185 -6.86 7.93 9.89
C MET A 185 -6.95 6.40 9.76
N THR A 186 -5.90 5.71 10.19
CA THR A 186 -5.83 4.23 10.16
C THR A 186 -6.96 3.60 10.97
N ALA A 187 -7.26 4.15 12.15
CA ALA A 187 -8.32 3.64 13.01
C ALA A 187 -9.69 3.79 12.37
N TYR A 188 -9.96 4.91 11.68
CA TYR A 188 -11.22 5.08 10.95
C TYR A 188 -11.32 4.08 9.78
N PHE A 189 -10.29 3.97 8.94
CA PHE A 189 -10.33 3.05 7.80
C PHE A 189 -10.47 1.58 8.25
N LYS A 190 -9.75 1.16 9.29
CA LYS A 190 -9.93 -0.17 9.89
C LYS A 190 -11.34 -0.36 10.44
N ARG A 191 -11.93 0.66 11.08
CA ARG A 191 -13.31 0.61 11.61
C ARG A 191 -14.34 0.31 10.52
N ILE A 192 -14.19 0.86 9.32
CA ILE A 192 -15.12 0.59 8.22
C ILE A 192 -14.81 -0.75 7.51
N GLY A 193 -13.75 -1.46 7.89
CA GLY A 193 -13.32 -2.71 7.27
C GLY A 193 -12.33 -2.54 6.11
N ALA A 194 -11.86 -1.33 5.86
CA ALA A 194 -10.89 -1.05 4.80
C ALA A 194 -9.47 -1.48 5.20
N ARG A 195 -8.63 -1.76 4.20
CA ARG A 195 -7.19 -1.98 4.38
C ARG A 195 -6.45 -0.65 4.30
N VAL A 196 -5.31 -0.57 4.98
CA VAL A 196 -4.50 0.66 5.05
C VAL A 196 -3.04 0.33 4.72
N GLY A 197 -2.40 1.20 3.94
CA GLY A 197 -0.96 1.18 3.68
C GLY A 197 -0.36 2.58 3.83
N LEU A 198 0.97 2.66 3.84
CA LEU A 198 1.72 3.90 4.04
C LEU A 198 2.52 4.22 2.78
N TYR A 199 2.42 5.46 2.30
CA TYR A 199 3.20 5.96 1.17
C TYR A 199 4.13 7.09 1.63
N SER A 200 5.41 6.98 1.28
CA SER A 200 6.41 8.03 1.46
C SER A 200 7.74 7.63 0.82
N THR A 201 8.72 8.53 0.87
CA THR A 201 10.14 8.13 0.84
C THR A 201 10.63 7.88 2.27
N GLY A 202 11.68 7.08 2.45
CA GLY A 202 12.30 6.92 3.78
C GLY A 202 12.77 8.25 4.38
N TYR A 203 13.24 9.18 3.55
CA TYR A 203 13.67 10.51 3.97
C TYR A 203 12.49 11.36 4.47
N GLN A 204 11.45 11.52 3.66
CA GLN A 204 10.27 12.31 4.03
C GLN A 204 9.58 11.74 5.28
N TRP A 205 9.44 10.42 5.37
CA TRP A 205 8.94 9.74 6.56
C TRP A 205 9.77 10.08 7.81
N GLY A 206 11.10 10.05 7.71
CA GLY A 206 12.01 10.42 8.78
C GLY A 206 11.83 11.86 9.26
N GLN A 207 11.49 12.79 8.35
CA GLN A 207 11.21 14.18 8.69
C GLN A 207 9.82 14.38 9.32
N ILE A 208 8.81 13.64 8.86
CA ILE A 208 7.40 13.89 9.22
C ILE A 208 6.94 13.07 10.41
N ALA A 209 7.16 11.75 10.38
CA ALA A 209 6.67 10.81 11.37
C ALA A 209 7.80 10.28 12.28
N GLY A 210 9.00 10.11 11.73
CA GLY A 210 10.15 9.59 12.46
C GLY A 210 9.90 8.16 12.98
N THR A 211 10.37 7.90 14.20
CA THR A 211 10.26 6.58 14.83
C THR A 211 8.83 6.28 15.26
N VAL A 212 8.26 5.22 14.69
CA VAL A 212 6.98 4.65 15.12
C VAL A 212 7.23 3.48 16.07
N LYS A 213 6.48 3.41 17.18
CA LYS A 213 6.56 2.30 18.14
C LYS A 213 5.98 1.03 17.52
N SER A 214 6.54 -0.14 17.86
CA SER A 214 6.00 -1.44 17.44
C SER A 214 4.57 -1.70 17.90
N THR A 215 4.12 -1.02 18.95
CA THR A 215 2.74 -1.07 19.47
C THR A 215 1.77 -0.15 18.73
N SER A 216 2.25 0.71 17.82
CA SER A 216 1.40 1.58 17.03
C SER A 216 0.56 0.77 16.04
N PRO A 217 -0.69 1.16 15.74
CA PRO A 217 -1.47 0.52 14.69
C PRO A 217 -0.91 0.74 13.27
N LEU A 218 0.12 1.59 13.12
CA LEU A 218 0.88 1.79 11.89
C LEU A 218 2.00 0.74 11.69
N ALA A 219 2.42 0.06 12.76
CA ALA A 219 3.42 -1.00 12.68
C ALA A 219 2.87 -2.17 11.85
N GLY A 220 3.71 -2.76 11.01
CA GLY A 220 3.34 -3.87 10.13
C GLY A 220 2.45 -3.50 8.93
N LEU A 221 1.97 -2.26 8.80
CA LEU A 221 1.25 -1.84 7.60
C LEU A 221 2.16 -1.92 6.36
N PRO A 222 1.64 -2.30 5.18
CA PRO A 222 2.46 -2.35 3.96
C PRO A 222 2.99 -0.97 3.59
N SER A 223 4.22 -0.93 3.06
CA SER A 223 4.85 0.29 2.57
C SER A 223 4.80 0.37 1.05
N TRP A 224 4.44 1.54 0.55
CA TRP A 224 4.59 1.98 -0.83
C TRP A 224 5.72 3.03 -0.86
N LEU A 225 6.90 2.65 -1.36
CA LEU A 225 8.07 3.52 -1.33
C LEU A 225 8.19 4.34 -2.61
N ALA A 226 8.27 5.66 -2.47
CA ALA A 226 8.49 6.58 -3.58
C ALA A 226 9.97 6.77 -3.94
N GLY A 227 10.23 7.48 -5.05
CA GLY A 227 11.54 8.06 -5.36
C GLY A 227 12.51 7.16 -6.12
N ALA A 228 12.05 6.07 -6.75
CA ALA A 228 12.91 5.33 -7.66
C ALA A 228 13.06 6.09 -8.99
N GLY A 229 14.30 6.27 -9.47
CA GLY A 229 14.57 6.95 -10.74
C GLY A 229 14.30 6.13 -12.00
N SER A 230 13.90 4.86 -11.87
CA SER A 230 13.58 3.97 -13.00
C SER A 230 12.81 2.73 -12.54
N ALA A 231 12.21 2.01 -13.49
CA ALA A 231 11.55 0.72 -13.22
C ALA A 231 12.50 -0.33 -12.60
N ALA A 232 13.76 -0.38 -13.07
CA ALA A 232 14.76 -1.29 -12.52
C ALA A 232 15.11 -0.93 -11.07
N LYS A 233 15.21 0.38 -10.76
CA LYS A 233 15.46 0.84 -9.39
C LYS A 233 14.24 0.61 -8.49
N ALA A 234 13.02 0.77 -9.01
CA ALA A 234 11.79 0.46 -8.29
C ALA A 234 11.78 -1.02 -7.87
N LYS A 235 12.04 -1.93 -8.82
CA LYS A 235 12.22 -3.37 -8.51
C LYS A 235 13.27 -3.64 -7.43
N ALA A 236 14.44 -3.01 -7.52
CA ALA A 236 15.48 -3.16 -6.50
C ALA A 236 15.03 -2.64 -5.13
N ASN A 237 14.27 -1.54 -5.11
CA ASN A 237 13.76 -0.91 -3.88
C ASN A 237 12.76 -1.80 -3.12
N CYS A 238 12.21 -2.86 -3.73
CA CYS A 238 11.39 -3.84 -3.00
C CYS A 238 12.12 -4.53 -1.83
N THR A 239 13.45 -4.52 -1.84
CA THR A 239 14.29 -5.11 -0.77
C THR A 239 14.63 -4.14 0.35
N LEU A 240 14.25 -2.86 0.22
CA LEU A 240 14.48 -1.86 1.25
C LEU A 240 13.61 -2.15 2.50
N PRO A 241 14.00 -1.63 3.67
CA PRO A 241 13.14 -1.65 4.84
C PRO A 241 11.84 -0.86 4.58
N GLY A 242 10.74 -1.32 5.15
CA GLY A 242 9.48 -0.57 5.17
C GLY A 242 9.55 0.66 6.10
N LEU A 243 8.52 1.51 6.03
CA LEU A 243 8.42 2.78 6.74
C LEU A 243 8.27 2.63 8.25
N THR A 244 7.73 1.51 8.73
CA THR A 244 7.48 1.24 10.15
C THR A 244 8.01 -0.13 10.58
N PRO A 245 8.22 -0.37 11.89
CA PRO A 245 8.63 -1.69 12.38
C PRO A 245 7.69 -2.80 11.90
N GLY A 246 8.25 -3.90 11.42
CA GLY A 246 7.50 -5.05 10.89
C GLY A 246 6.84 -4.82 9.52
N SER A 247 6.95 -3.61 8.95
CA SER A 247 6.43 -3.31 7.61
C SER A 247 7.26 -4.01 6.53
N ARG A 248 6.58 -4.48 5.49
CA ARG A 248 7.20 -4.94 4.23
C ARG A 248 6.88 -3.95 3.13
N VAL A 249 7.81 -3.78 2.20
CA VAL A 249 7.57 -3.01 0.97
C VAL A 249 6.69 -3.85 0.05
N SER A 250 5.46 -3.38 -0.17
CA SER A 250 4.51 -4.03 -1.09
C SER A 250 4.55 -3.40 -2.47
N MET A 251 5.03 -2.17 -2.58
CA MET A 251 5.02 -1.43 -3.83
C MET A 251 6.12 -0.36 -3.85
N THR A 252 6.62 -0.04 -5.03
CA THR A 252 7.60 1.04 -5.22
C THR A 252 7.21 1.89 -6.43
N GLN A 253 7.33 3.21 -6.30
CA GLN A 253 6.98 4.17 -7.35
C GLN A 253 8.22 4.65 -8.11
N TYR A 254 8.07 4.83 -9.41
CA TYR A 254 9.01 5.55 -10.27
C TYR A 254 8.25 6.42 -11.27
N ILE A 255 8.87 7.52 -11.68
CA ILE A 255 8.30 8.43 -12.67
C ILE A 255 8.87 8.11 -14.04
N SER A 256 8.02 8.06 -15.06
CA SER A 256 8.46 7.92 -16.46
C SER A 256 7.47 8.63 -17.37
N GLY A 257 7.96 9.44 -18.32
CA GLY A 257 7.08 10.10 -19.31
C GLY A 257 5.98 10.97 -18.70
N GLY A 258 6.20 11.56 -17.52
CA GLY A 258 5.22 12.42 -16.84
C GLY A 258 4.09 11.68 -16.12
N LEU A 259 4.21 10.36 -15.92
CA LEU A 259 3.27 9.55 -15.14
C LEU A 259 3.98 8.78 -14.02
N ASP A 260 3.22 8.54 -12.97
CA ASP A 260 3.63 7.78 -11.80
C ASP A 260 3.32 6.29 -11.99
N TYR A 261 4.38 5.52 -12.15
CA TYR A 261 4.31 4.07 -12.34
C TYR A 261 4.70 3.34 -11.08
N ASN A 262 4.08 2.18 -10.87
CA ASN A 262 4.23 1.41 -9.66
C ASN A 262 4.65 -0.02 -9.95
N TYR A 263 5.76 -0.43 -9.36
CA TYR A 263 6.20 -1.82 -9.36
C TYR A 263 5.65 -2.54 -8.13
N SER A 264 4.87 -3.60 -8.35
CA SER A 264 4.39 -4.48 -7.28
C SER A 264 5.54 -5.34 -6.75
N CYS A 265 5.75 -5.35 -5.45
CA CYS A 265 6.73 -6.20 -4.79
C CYS A 265 6.07 -7.50 -4.32
N GLY A 266 6.74 -8.63 -4.54
CA GLY A 266 6.23 -9.97 -4.21
C GLY A 266 6.12 -10.84 -5.44
#